data_AF-A0AAF0M8X4-F1
#
_entry.id   AF-A0AAF0M8X4-F1
#
_cell.length_a   1.000
_cell.length_b   1.000
_cell.length_c   1.000
_cell.angle_alpha   90.00
_cell.angle_beta   90.00
_cell.angle_gamma   90.00
#
_symmetry.space_group_name_H-M   'P 1'
#
loop_
_entity.id
_entity.type
_entity.pdbx_description
1 polymer ?
#
loop_
_entity_poly.entity_id
_entity_poly.type
_entity_poly.pdbx_seq_one_letter_code
_entity_poly.pdbx_strand_id
1 'polypeptide(L)'
;MDDSGAWVRRLRDGIVPPLWPFVLGSVGLLAVAVGVLVFEAAYVQVPSSGRGAGIVLLPLLGAVCCVIVPIGAWRDSRRDRRALANARAARDERPSFHLPVSARGISAPQDLSDPRTALFTVDRRGLFGWSPRSTDPVVTIPWDRIERIDLATKDDRGRRTAYGIWLTTTDGPVVLQPRSALGRPFEVGPAKLDVLRSVLRSSRP
;
A
#
# COMPACT_ATOMS: atom_id res chain seq x y z
N MET A 1 9.98 -12.40 18.70
CA MET A 1 9.06 -13.17 17.84
C MET A 1 8.89 -12.34 16.56
N ASP A 2 9.50 -12.75 15.45
CA ASP A 2 9.73 -11.88 14.27
C ASP A 2 8.42 -11.45 13.57
N ASP A 3 7.98 -10.22 13.85
CA ASP A 3 6.84 -9.57 13.17
C ASP A 3 6.98 -9.61 11.64
N SER A 4 8.21 -9.46 11.14
CA SER A 4 8.54 -9.58 9.72
C SER A 4 8.17 -10.95 9.13
N GLY A 5 8.40 -12.05 9.86
CA GLY A 5 8.10 -13.40 9.40
C GLY A 5 6.59 -13.70 9.35
N ALA A 6 5.82 -13.18 10.31
CA ALA A 6 4.35 -13.28 10.28
C ALA A 6 3.75 -12.41 9.16
N TRP A 7 4.33 -11.22 8.93
CA TRP A 7 3.94 -10.34 7.84
C TRP A 7 4.20 -10.94 6.46
N VAL A 8 5.41 -11.46 6.20
CA VAL A 8 5.76 -12.11 4.93
C VAL A 8 4.88 -13.33 4.66
N ARG A 9 4.57 -14.14 5.68
CA ARG A 9 3.64 -15.28 5.54
C ARG A 9 2.25 -14.83 5.05
N ARG A 10 1.68 -13.77 5.62
CA ARG A 10 0.38 -13.25 5.16
C ARG A 10 0.40 -12.84 3.67
N LEU A 11 1.52 -12.30 3.19
CA LEU A 11 1.69 -11.96 1.78
C LEU A 11 1.90 -13.21 0.90
N ARG A 12 2.61 -14.23 1.39
CA ARG A 12 2.69 -15.55 0.73
C ARG A 12 1.31 -16.16 0.56
N ASP A 13 0.54 -16.21 1.64
CA ASP A 13 -0.78 -16.84 1.70
C ASP A 13 -1.89 -16.01 1.02
N GLY A 14 -1.60 -14.75 0.64
CA GLY A 14 -2.58 -13.87 0.01
C GLY A 14 -3.75 -13.52 0.93
N ILE A 15 -3.49 -13.37 2.23
CA ILE A 15 -4.53 -13.09 3.23
C ILE A 15 -4.83 -11.60 3.27
N VAL A 16 -6.10 -11.25 3.11
CA VAL A 16 -6.60 -9.87 3.32
C VAL A 16 -6.94 -9.71 4.81
N PRO A 17 -6.21 -8.89 5.59
CA PRO A 17 -6.52 -8.70 6.99
C PRO A 17 -7.92 -8.10 7.20
N PRO A 18 -8.59 -8.41 8.32
CA PRO A 18 -9.87 -7.79 8.63
C PRO A 18 -9.72 -6.27 8.78
N LEU A 19 -10.68 -5.52 8.23
CA LEU A 19 -10.71 -4.07 8.33
C LEU A 19 -11.31 -3.57 9.65
N TRP A 20 -12.12 -4.38 10.33
CA TRP A 20 -12.86 -3.95 11.53
C TRP A 20 -11.98 -3.37 12.65
N PRO A 21 -10.78 -3.88 12.99
CA PRO A 21 -9.98 -3.29 14.07
C PRO A 21 -9.52 -1.87 13.70
N PHE A 22 -9.25 -1.65 12.41
CA PHE A 22 -8.87 -0.35 11.90
C PHE A 22 -10.05 0.63 11.93
N VAL A 23 -11.23 0.17 11.50
CA VAL A 23 -12.46 0.98 11.56
C VAL A 23 -12.79 1.36 13.00
N LEU A 24 -12.71 0.42 13.95
CA LEU A 24 -12.95 0.71 15.37
C LEU A 24 -11.97 1.75 15.92
N GLY A 25 -10.68 1.62 15.59
CA GLY A 25 -9.67 2.62 15.97
C GLY A 25 -10.00 4.01 15.43
N SER A 26 -10.41 4.10 14.16
CA SER A 26 -10.84 5.38 13.55
C SER A 26 -12.10 5.95 14.19
N VAL A 27 -13.08 5.11 14.56
CA VAL A 27 -14.29 5.54 15.26
C VAL A 27 -13.97 6.06 16.67
N GLY A 28 -13.09 5.37 17.41
CA GLY A 28 -12.64 5.83 18.72
C GLY A 28 -11.90 7.17 18.64
N LEU A 29 -10.99 7.32 17.67
CA LEU A 29 -10.27 8.57 17.45
C LEU A 29 -11.21 9.71 17.03
N LEU A 30 -12.21 9.42 16.20
CA LEU A 30 -13.25 10.38 15.82
C LEU A 30 -14.03 10.87 17.05
N ALA A 31 -14.44 9.96 17.94
CA ALA A 31 -15.15 10.31 19.16
C ALA A 31 -14.32 11.25 20.06
N VAL A 32 -13.02 10.98 20.19
CA VAL A 32 -12.09 11.87 20.91
C VAL A 32 -11.99 13.23 20.24
N ALA A 33 -11.81 13.28 18.91
CA ALA A 33 -11.69 14.54 18.17
C ALA A 33 -12.97 15.41 18.29
N VAL A 34 -14.15 14.78 18.20
CA VAL A 34 -15.44 15.46 18.39
C VAL A 34 -15.60 15.92 19.84
N GLY A 35 -15.22 15.09 20.81
CA GLY A 35 -15.25 15.48 22.24
C GLY A 35 -14.39 16.71 22.53
N VAL A 36 -13.19 16.78 21.95
CA VAL A 36 -12.31 17.95 22.04
C VAL A 36 -12.98 19.19 21.42
N LEU A 37 -13.56 19.08 20.22
CA LEU A 37 -14.27 20.18 19.57
C LEU A 37 -15.44 20.70 20.39
N VAL A 38 -16.25 19.81 20.97
CA VAL A 38 -17.40 20.18 21.81
C VAL A 38 -16.92 20.85 23.10
N PHE A 39 -15.87 20.32 23.72
CA PHE A 39 -15.28 20.91 24.92
C PHE A 39 -14.72 22.31 24.64
N GLU A 40 -14.00 22.48 23.53
CA GLU A 40 -13.49 23.79 23.10
C GLU A 40 -14.63 24.78 22.86
N ALA A 41 -15.67 24.38 22.13
CA ALA A 41 -16.83 25.24 21.85
C ALA A 41 -17.58 25.65 23.13
N ALA A 42 -17.66 24.77 24.12
CA ALA A 42 -18.41 25.01 25.35
C ALA A 42 -17.63 25.79 26.42
N TYR A 43 -16.30 25.62 26.49
CA TYR A 43 -15.51 26.08 27.64
C TYR A 43 -14.30 26.96 27.28
N VAL A 44 -13.88 27.02 26.01
CA VAL A 44 -12.71 27.79 25.60
C VAL A 44 -13.17 29.07 24.89
N GLN A 45 -13.01 30.22 25.55
CA GLN A 45 -13.16 31.52 24.87
C GLN A 45 -11.99 31.70 23.92
N VAL A 46 -12.23 31.52 22.61
CA VAL A 46 -11.20 31.62 21.57
C VAL A 46 -10.61 33.04 21.56
N PRO A 47 -9.33 33.25 21.93
CA PRO A 47 -8.71 34.56 21.81
C PRO A 47 -8.63 34.94 20.33
N SER A 48 -9.02 36.16 19.96
CA SER A 48 -9.07 36.68 18.58
C SER A 48 -7.70 36.77 17.86
N SER A 49 -6.63 36.27 18.46
CA SER A 49 -5.29 36.23 17.87
C SER A 49 -5.11 34.97 17.00
N GLY A 50 -4.50 35.12 15.82
CA GLY A 50 -4.33 34.07 14.79
C GLY A 50 -3.65 32.75 15.20
N ARG A 51 -3.17 32.63 16.45
CA ARG A 51 -2.71 31.35 17.04
C ARG A 51 -3.87 30.43 17.49
N GLY A 52 -5.10 30.96 17.66
CA GLY A 52 -6.28 30.16 18.03
C GLY A 52 -6.84 29.27 16.91
N ALA A 53 -6.55 29.58 15.64
CA ALA A 53 -7.07 28.82 14.50
C ALA A 53 -6.59 27.36 14.46
N GLY A 54 -5.36 27.09 14.93
CA GLY A 54 -4.80 25.73 14.97
C GLY A 54 -5.51 24.80 15.96
N ILE A 55 -6.11 25.37 17.02
CA ILE A 55 -6.79 24.63 18.09
C ILE A 55 -8.06 23.96 17.55
N VAL A 56 -8.84 24.64 16.71
CA VAL A 56 -10.07 24.11 16.11
C VAL A 56 -9.81 23.33 14.81
N LEU A 57 -8.84 23.78 13.99
CA LEU A 57 -8.57 23.16 12.69
C LEU A 57 -7.97 21.75 12.82
N LEU A 58 -7.10 21.52 13.80
CA LEU A 58 -6.45 20.23 14.00
C LEU A 58 -7.44 19.09 14.34
N PRO A 59 -8.34 19.22 15.33
CA PRO A 59 -9.33 18.18 15.62
C PRO A 59 -10.39 18.05 14.52
N LEU A 60 -10.76 19.14 13.83
CA LEU A 60 -11.63 19.06 12.66
C LEU A 60 -10.99 18.24 11.53
N LEU A 61 -9.72 18.52 11.21
CA LEU A 61 -8.96 17.77 10.20
C LEU A 61 -8.81 16.30 10.63
N GLY A 62 -8.53 16.06 11.92
CA GLY A 62 -8.50 14.72 12.50
C GLY A 62 -9.81 13.96 12.31
N ALA A 63 -10.95 14.61 12.59
CA ALA A 63 -12.27 14.03 12.40
C ALA A 63 -12.55 13.67 10.93
N VAL A 64 -12.22 14.58 10.00
CA VAL A 64 -12.34 14.33 8.56
C VAL A 64 -11.45 13.16 8.12
N CYS A 65 -10.19 13.10 8.59
CA CYS A 65 -9.29 11.99 8.31
C CYS A 65 -9.83 10.65 8.84
N CYS A 66 -10.48 10.64 10.01
CA CYS A 66 -11.07 9.43 10.60
C CYS A 66 -12.23 8.85 9.76
N VAL A 67 -12.85 9.65 8.90
CA VAL A 67 -13.89 9.18 7.97
C VAL A 67 -13.29 8.79 6.62
N ILE A 68 -12.43 9.63 6.05
CA ILE A 68 -11.88 9.43 4.70
C ILE A 68 -10.98 8.18 4.65
N VAL A 69 -10.14 7.96 5.65
CA VAL A 69 -9.14 6.88 5.60
C VAL A 69 -9.79 5.49 5.64
N PRO A 70 -10.77 5.18 6.51
CA PRO A 70 -11.51 3.92 6.45
C PRO A 70 -12.23 3.67 5.13
N ILE A 71 -12.84 4.71 4.54
CA ILE A 71 -13.49 4.61 3.23
C ILE A 71 -12.46 4.23 2.16
N GLY A 72 -11.29 4.87 2.16
CA GLY A 72 -10.17 4.51 1.29
C GLY A 72 -9.75 3.04 1.45
N ALA A 73 -9.50 2.62 2.69
CA ALA A 73 -9.11 1.24 3.00
C ALA A 73 -10.18 0.21 2.58
N TRP A 74 -11.46 0.54 2.72
CA TRP A 74 -12.55 -0.32 2.24
C TRP A 74 -12.56 -0.45 0.71
N ARG A 75 -12.42 0.66 -0.01
CA ARG A 75 -12.35 0.65 -1.48
C ARG A 75 -11.15 -0.16 -1.98
N ASP A 76 -9.99 0.01 -1.36
CA ASP A 76 -8.78 -0.71 -1.73
C ASP A 76 -8.87 -2.19 -1.37
N SER A 77 -9.47 -2.55 -0.25
CA SER A 77 -9.77 -3.95 0.08
C SER A 77 -10.68 -4.61 -0.95
N ARG A 78 -11.72 -3.91 -1.42
CA ARG A 78 -12.60 -4.44 -2.47
C ARG A 78 -11.86 -4.63 -3.79
N ARG A 79 -10.99 -3.69 -4.18
CA ARG A 79 -10.14 -3.79 -5.38
C ARG A 79 -9.18 -4.97 -5.28
N ASP A 80 -8.48 -5.10 -4.15
CA ASP A 80 -7.50 -6.16 -3.95
C ASP A 80 -8.13 -7.54 -3.93
N ARG A 81 -9.30 -7.69 -3.29
CA ARG A 81 -10.06 -8.95 -3.33
C ARG A 81 -10.45 -9.35 -4.75
N ARG A 82 -10.81 -8.39 -5.60
CA ARG A 82 -11.13 -8.65 -7.02
C ARG A 82 -9.88 -9.05 -7.80
N ALA A 83 -8.79 -8.30 -7.68
CA ALA A 83 -7.54 -8.63 -8.35
C ALA A 83 -7.01 -10.01 -7.91
N LEU A 84 -7.13 -10.34 -6.62
CA LEU A 84 -6.77 -11.64 -6.07
C LEU A 84 -7.71 -12.76 -6.57
N ALA A 85 -9.00 -12.49 -6.70
CA ALA A 85 -9.95 -13.45 -7.27
C ALA A 85 -9.62 -13.74 -8.74
N ASN A 86 -9.30 -12.71 -9.53
CA ASN A 86 -8.88 -12.86 -10.92
C ASN A 86 -7.59 -13.67 -11.01
N ALA A 87 -6.60 -13.35 -10.18
CA ALA A 87 -5.33 -14.09 -10.13
C ALA A 87 -5.52 -15.58 -9.79
N ARG A 88 -6.44 -15.90 -8.86
CA ARG A 88 -6.76 -17.28 -8.48
C ARG A 88 -7.58 -18.02 -9.52
N ALA A 89 -8.42 -17.32 -10.28
CA ALA A 89 -9.27 -17.93 -11.30
C ALA A 89 -8.50 -18.23 -12.59
N ALA A 90 -7.53 -17.39 -12.95
CA ALA A 90 -6.80 -17.49 -14.21
C ALA A 90 -5.57 -18.42 -14.17
N ARG A 91 -5.20 -18.98 -13.01
CA ARG A 91 -3.97 -19.79 -12.87
C ARG A 91 -4.22 -21.13 -12.19
N ASP A 92 -3.70 -22.18 -12.82
CA ASP A 92 -3.67 -23.54 -12.28
C ASP A 92 -2.62 -23.70 -11.17
N GLU A 93 -1.52 -22.95 -11.25
CA GLU A 93 -0.47 -22.94 -10.22
C GLU A 93 -0.71 -21.87 -9.16
N ARG A 94 -0.57 -22.26 -7.89
CA ARG A 94 -0.68 -21.32 -6.76
C ARG A 94 0.53 -20.38 -6.74
N PRO A 95 0.30 -19.05 -6.74
CA PRO A 95 1.38 -18.08 -6.57
C PRO A 95 2.17 -18.31 -5.29
N SER A 96 3.49 -18.12 -5.34
CA SER A 96 4.34 -18.22 -4.15
C SER A 96 4.27 -16.95 -3.30
N PHE A 97 3.94 -15.81 -3.90
CA PHE A 97 3.87 -14.53 -3.22
C PHE A 97 2.83 -13.59 -3.83
N HIS A 98 2.14 -12.83 -2.98
CA HIS A 98 1.18 -11.79 -3.37
C HIS A 98 1.70 -10.42 -2.90
N LEU A 99 2.10 -9.59 -3.85
CA LEU A 99 2.68 -8.26 -3.64
C LEU A 99 1.65 -7.18 -4.00
N PRO A 100 0.87 -6.66 -3.05
CA PRO A 100 -0.02 -5.53 -3.32
C PRO A 100 0.82 -4.31 -3.67
N VAL A 101 0.47 -3.59 -4.73
CA VAL A 101 1.19 -2.39 -5.18
C VAL A 101 0.26 -1.19 -5.26
N SER A 102 0.83 0.02 -5.18
CA SER A 102 0.16 1.23 -5.64
C SER A 102 0.28 1.33 -7.17
N ALA A 103 -0.82 1.68 -7.83
CA ALA A 103 -0.83 1.93 -9.27
C ALA A 103 -0.26 3.32 -9.64
N ARG A 104 -0.14 4.21 -8.66
CA ARG A 104 0.48 5.53 -8.82
C ARG A 104 1.88 5.45 -8.25
N GLY A 105 2.87 5.83 -9.07
CA GLY A 105 4.24 5.99 -8.63
C GLY A 105 4.46 7.35 -7.97
N ILE A 106 5.72 7.66 -7.60
CA ILE A 106 6.07 8.99 -7.06
C ILE A 106 6.11 10.05 -8.17
N SER A 107 6.21 9.62 -9.43
CA SER A 107 6.18 10.50 -10.60
C SER A 107 5.38 9.85 -11.71
N ALA A 108 4.77 10.64 -12.58
CA ALA A 108 3.93 10.13 -13.68
C ALA A 108 4.60 9.05 -14.56
N PRO A 109 5.93 9.11 -14.86
CA PRO A 109 6.60 8.03 -15.61
C PRO A 109 6.69 6.70 -14.88
N GLN A 110 6.45 6.69 -13.57
CA GLN A 110 6.45 5.49 -12.72
C GLN A 110 5.03 4.96 -12.49
N ASP A 111 4.00 5.63 -13.02
CA ASP A 111 2.64 5.12 -12.95
C ASP A 111 2.54 3.84 -13.77
N LEU A 112 1.89 2.83 -13.18
CA LEU A 112 1.60 1.60 -13.91
C LEU A 112 0.52 1.92 -14.96
N SER A 113 0.73 1.38 -16.16
CA SER A 113 -0.17 1.57 -17.31
C SER A 113 -1.61 1.15 -16.98
N ASP A 114 -2.58 1.75 -17.69
CA ASP A 114 -3.97 1.30 -17.60
C ASP A 114 -4.13 -0.01 -18.42
N PRO A 115 -4.78 -1.06 -17.90
CA PRO A 115 -5.53 -1.13 -16.65
C PRO A 115 -4.65 -1.07 -15.40
N ARG A 116 -4.93 -0.13 -14.48
CA ARG A 116 -4.13 0.07 -13.25
C ARG A 116 -3.94 -1.24 -12.47
N THR A 117 -2.69 -1.67 -12.34
CA THR A 117 -2.32 -2.87 -11.57
C THR A 117 -2.43 -2.61 -10.08
N ALA A 118 -3.14 -3.49 -9.35
CA ALA A 118 -3.33 -3.40 -7.91
C ALA A 118 -2.51 -4.44 -7.12
N LEU A 119 -2.17 -5.56 -7.78
CA LEU A 119 -1.52 -6.72 -7.18
C LEU A 119 -0.55 -7.32 -8.18
N PHE A 120 0.68 -7.62 -7.75
CA PHE A 120 1.55 -8.54 -8.45
C PHE A 120 1.54 -9.90 -7.77
N THR A 121 1.35 -10.97 -8.53
CA THR A 121 1.66 -12.32 -8.07
C THR A 121 3.04 -12.73 -8.55
N VAL A 122 3.75 -13.47 -7.73
CA VAL A 122 5.08 -14.00 -8.04
C VAL A 122 4.99 -15.52 -8.09
N ASP A 123 5.56 -16.12 -9.12
CA ASP A 123 5.71 -17.56 -9.26
C ASP A 123 7.04 -17.90 -9.94
N ARG A 124 7.22 -19.16 -10.36
CA ARG A 124 8.46 -19.63 -11.02
C ARG A 124 8.71 -19.02 -12.40
N ARG A 125 7.68 -18.46 -13.05
CA ARG A 125 7.76 -17.88 -14.39
C ARG A 125 8.09 -16.40 -14.34
N GLY A 126 7.69 -15.71 -13.28
CA GLY A 126 7.98 -14.28 -13.10
C GLY A 126 6.98 -13.55 -12.22
N LEU A 127 6.79 -12.28 -12.52
CA LEU A 127 5.83 -11.40 -11.86
C LEU A 127 4.66 -11.12 -12.81
N PHE A 128 3.44 -11.23 -12.29
CA PHE A 128 2.21 -10.99 -13.05
C PHE A 128 1.36 -9.94 -12.34
N GLY A 129 1.14 -8.82 -13.02
CA GLY A 129 0.33 -7.70 -12.55
C GLY A 129 -1.15 -7.90 -12.85
N TRP A 130 -1.97 -7.80 -11.84
CA TRP A 130 -3.42 -7.99 -11.89
C TRP A 130 -4.15 -6.68 -11.63
N SER A 131 -5.11 -6.40 -12.50
CA SER A 131 -6.07 -5.31 -12.32
C SER A 131 -7.38 -5.86 -11.77
N PRO A 132 -8.08 -5.14 -10.88
CA PRO A 132 -9.43 -5.52 -10.44
C PRO A 132 -10.47 -5.50 -11.57
N ARG A 133 -10.12 -4.98 -12.76
CA ARG A 133 -10.99 -4.84 -13.93
C ARG A 133 -10.70 -5.85 -15.04
N SER A 134 -9.60 -6.59 -14.94
CA SER A 134 -9.17 -7.56 -15.96
C SER A 134 -9.12 -8.95 -15.36
N THR A 135 -9.68 -9.93 -16.07
CA THR A 135 -9.58 -11.35 -15.73
C THR A 135 -8.19 -11.91 -16.02
N ASP A 136 -7.47 -11.32 -16.97
CA ASP A 136 -6.11 -11.69 -17.36
C ASP A 136 -5.06 -10.74 -16.75
N PRO A 137 -3.80 -11.21 -16.58
CA PRO A 137 -2.72 -10.35 -16.10
C PRO A 137 -2.45 -9.25 -17.12
N VAL A 138 -2.46 -8.00 -16.65
CA VAL A 138 -2.29 -6.80 -17.49
C VAL A 138 -0.82 -6.41 -17.66
N VAL A 139 0.05 -6.93 -16.77
CA VAL A 139 1.50 -6.82 -16.87
C VAL A 139 2.09 -8.20 -16.63
N THR A 140 3.07 -8.60 -17.43
CA THR A 140 3.83 -9.84 -17.24
C THR A 140 5.30 -9.50 -17.34
N ILE A 141 6.07 -9.80 -16.29
CA ILE A 141 7.52 -9.59 -16.22
C ILE A 141 8.18 -10.93 -15.92
N PRO A 142 8.60 -11.66 -16.97
CA PRO A 142 9.34 -12.91 -16.83
C PRO A 142 10.67 -12.72 -16.06
N TRP A 143 11.14 -13.76 -15.36
CA TRP A 143 12.39 -13.67 -14.57
C TRP A 143 13.64 -13.44 -15.43
N ASP A 144 13.68 -14.01 -16.64
CA ASP A 144 14.76 -13.84 -17.61
C ASP A 144 14.86 -12.40 -18.14
N ARG A 145 13.75 -11.64 -18.08
CA ARG A 145 13.70 -10.23 -18.46
C ARG A 145 14.16 -9.28 -17.36
N ILE A 146 14.35 -9.77 -16.13
CA ILE A 146 14.79 -8.95 -14.99
C ILE A 146 16.30 -9.06 -14.85
N GLU A 147 17.02 -8.00 -15.17
CA GLU A 147 18.46 -7.93 -15.00
C GLU A 147 18.82 -7.70 -13.53
N ARG A 148 18.12 -6.76 -12.87
CA ARG A 148 18.44 -6.33 -11.51
C ARG A 148 17.20 -5.97 -10.70
N ILE A 149 17.24 -6.28 -9.40
CA ILE A 149 16.19 -5.95 -8.42
C ILE A 149 16.83 -5.14 -7.29
N ASP A 150 16.48 -3.86 -7.18
CA ASP A 150 17.00 -2.94 -6.17
C ASP A 150 15.90 -2.17 -5.45
N LEU A 151 16.30 -1.28 -4.54
CA LEU A 151 15.41 -0.32 -3.93
C LEU A 151 15.37 0.97 -4.76
N ALA A 152 14.17 1.42 -5.06
CA ALA A 152 13.95 2.77 -5.57
C ALA A 152 14.11 3.75 -4.41
N THR A 153 15.01 4.73 -4.57
CA THR A 153 15.35 5.71 -3.53
C THR A 153 15.08 7.12 -3.98
N LYS A 154 14.62 7.98 -3.07
CA LYS A 154 14.51 9.42 -3.26
C LYS A 154 15.31 10.14 -2.18
N ASP A 155 15.67 11.40 -2.44
CA ASP A 155 16.15 12.28 -1.39
C ASP A 155 14.94 12.90 -0.66
N ASP A 156 14.93 12.81 0.66
CA ASP A 156 13.94 13.43 1.52
C ASP A 156 14.67 14.16 2.65
N ARG A 157 14.65 15.50 2.59
CA ARG A 157 15.32 16.40 3.54
C ARG A 157 16.82 16.08 3.76
N GLY A 158 17.54 15.76 2.68
CA GLY A 158 18.96 15.44 2.73
C GLY A 158 19.26 14.00 3.17
N ARG A 159 18.23 13.16 3.31
CA ARG A 159 18.36 11.74 3.62
C ARG A 159 17.80 10.89 2.49
N ARG A 160 18.65 10.00 1.96
CA ARG A 160 18.23 9.00 0.98
C ARG A 160 17.29 7.97 1.62
N THR A 161 16.06 7.91 1.12
CA THR A 161 15.00 7.05 1.65
C THR A 161 14.45 6.14 0.55
N ALA A 162 14.33 4.86 0.85
CA ALA A 162 13.71 3.88 -0.05
C ALA A 162 12.18 4.01 -0.03
N TYR A 163 11.56 3.98 -1.21
CA TYR A 163 10.11 4.10 -1.37
C TYR A 163 9.48 2.98 -2.22
N GLY A 164 10.29 2.17 -2.89
CA GLY A 164 9.79 1.10 -3.75
C GLY A 164 10.88 0.11 -4.13
N ILE A 165 10.51 -0.82 -5.01
CA ILE A 165 11.40 -1.81 -5.61
C ILE A 165 11.62 -1.41 -7.05
N TRP A 166 12.88 -1.20 -7.42
CA TRP A 166 13.30 -0.91 -8.78
C TRP A 166 13.67 -2.21 -9.49
N LEU A 167 12.98 -2.50 -10.59
CA LEU A 167 13.30 -3.60 -11.48
C LEU A 167 13.94 -3.01 -12.74
N THR A 168 15.20 -3.36 -12.98
CA THR A 168 15.81 -3.11 -14.30
C THR A 168 15.41 -4.27 -15.18
N THR A 169 14.63 -4.00 -16.22
CA THR A 169 14.20 -5.00 -17.20
C THR A 169 14.73 -4.65 -18.59
N THR A 170 14.79 -5.63 -19.49
CA THR A 170 15.23 -5.42 -20.88
C THR A 170 14.38 -4.41 -21.63
N ASP A 171 13.11 -4.27 -21.23
CA ASP A 171 12.11 -3.44 -21.91
C ASP A 171 12.00 -2.04 -21.26
N GLY A 172 12.84 -1.78 -20.25
CA GLY A 172 12.87 -0.54 -19.48
C GLY A 172 12.71 -0.75 -17.97
N PRO A 173 13.00 0.28 -17.17
CA PRO A 173 12.86 0.18 -15.72
C PRO A 173 11.38 0.15 -15.29
N VAL A 174 11.07 -0.67 -14.29
CA VAL A 174 9.75 -0.74 -13.65
C VAL A 174 9.91 -0.48 -12.16
N VAL A 175 9.15 0.47 -11.62
CA VAL A 175 9.14 0.76 -10.19
C VAL A 175 7.86 0.21 -9.58
N LEU A 176 8.02 -0.71 -8.64
CA LEU A 176 6.91 -1.22 -7.83
C LEU A 176 6.89 -0.46 -6.51
N GLN A 177 5.71 -0.04 -6.07
CA GLN A 177 5.50 0.56 -4.75
C GLN A 177 4.64 -0.37 -3.90
N PRO A 178 5.26 -1.29 -3.15
CA PRO A 178 4.53 -2.26 -2.36
C PRO A 178 3.70 -1.60 -1.26
N ARG A 179 2.48 -2.11 -1.06
CA ARG A 179 1.63 -1.77 0.08
C ARG A 179 1.87 -2.74 1.23
N SER A 180 1.66 -2.24 2.44
CA SER A 180 1.93 -2.95 3.70
C SER A 180 1.14 -4.24 3.85
N ALA A 181 -0.08 -4.32 3.29
CA ALA A 181 -0.84 -5.56 3.17
C ALA A 181 -1.93 -5.40 2.12
N LEU A 182 -2.49 -6.52 1.67
CA LEU A 182 -3.71 -6.53 0.86
C LEU A 182 -4.83 -5.80 1.61
N GLY A 183 -5.52 -4.90 0.93
CA GLY A 183 -6.58 -4.07 1.47
C GLY A 183 -6.12 -2.94 2.38
N ARG A 184 -4.82 -2.64 2.45
CA ARG A 184 -4.30 -1.46 3.13
C ARG A 184 -3.90 -0.39 2.11
N PRO A 185 -4.17 0.90 2.38
CA PRO A 185 -3.81 1.98 1.48
C PRO A 185 -2.33 2.39 1.64
N PHE A 186 -1.68 1.99 2.72
CA PHE A 186 -0.34 2.47 3.08
C PHE A 186 0.77 1.64 2.45
N GLU A 187 1.77 2.34 1.93
CA GLU A 187 3.02 1.77 1.42
C GLU A 187 3.85 1.09 2.52
N VAL A 188 4.75 0.22 2.09
CA VAL A 188 5.72 -0.45 2.95
C VAL A 188 6.85 0.50 3.32
N GLY A 189 7.22 0.55 4.60
CA GLY A 189 8.36 1.34 5.06
C GLY A 189 9.73 0.75 4.63
N PRO A 190 10.82 1.55 4.71
CA PRO A 190 12.14 1.18 4.16
C PRO A 190 12.68 -0.20 4.60
N ALA A 191 12.63 -0.50 5.90
CA ALA A 191 13.13 -1.78 6.43
C ALA A 191 12.39 -3.00 5.86
N LYS A 192 11.09 -2.85 5.59
CA LYS A 192 10.26 -3.91 5.02
C LYS A 192 10.43 -4.00 3.50
N LEU A 193 10.84 -2.93 2.81
CA LEU A 193 11.22 -2.99 1.39
C LEU A 193 12.48 -3.85 1.19
N ASP A 194 13.46 -3.77 2.08
CA ASP A 194 14.63 -4.65 2.05
C ASP A 194 14.26 -6.13 2.17
N VAL A 195 13.32 -6.45 3.06
CA VAL A 195 12.79 -7.82 3.21
C VAL A 195 12.11 -8.27 1.91
N LEU A 196 11.28 -7.43 1.29
CA LEU A 196 10.63 -7.77 0.02
C LEU A 196 11.63 -7.95 -1.12
N ARG A 197 12.65 -7.10 -1.20
CA ARG A 197 13.74 -7.25 -2.17
C ARG A 197 14.45 -8.60 -2.00
N SER A 198 14.75 -8.98 -0.77
CA SER A 198 15.37 -10.28 -0.46
C SER A 198 14.45 -11.44 -0.88
N VAL A 199 13.16 -11.37 -0.56
CA VAL A 199 12.16 -12.38 -0.96
C VAL A 199 12.08 -12.49 -2.49
N LEU A 200 11.96 -11.38 -3.21
CA LEU A 200 11.89 -11.40 -4.68
C LEU A 200 13.16 -11.98 -5.31
N ARG A 201 14.34 -11.63 -4.79
CA ARG A 201 15.61 -12.20 -5.25
C ARG A 201 15.68 -13.71 -4.98
N SER A 202 15.16 -14.19 -3.84
CA SER A 202 15.11 -15.62 -3.52
C SER A 202 14.08 -16.42 -4.33
N SER A 203 13.08 -15.74 -4.90
CA SER A 203 12.06 -16.36 -5.75
C SER A 203 12.49 -16.47 -7.22
N ARG A 204 13.58 -15.81 -7.60
CA ARG A 204 14.18 -15.93 -8.93
C ARG A 204 14.88 -17.30 -9.03
N PRO A 205 14.57 -18.12 -10.05
CA PRO A 205 15.23 -19.40 -10.27
C PRO A 205 16.70 -19.25 -10.68
#